data_AF-A0A263DNF3-F1
#
_entry.id   AF-A0A263DNF3-F1
#
_cell.length_a   1.000
_cell.length_b   1.000
_cell.length_c   1.000
_cell.angle_alpha   90.00
_cell.angle_beta   90.00
_cell.angle_gamma   90.00
#
_symmetry.space_group_name_H-M   'P 1'
#
loop_
_entity.id
_entity.type
_entity.pdbx_description
1 polymer ?
#
loop_
_entity_poly.entity_id
_entity_poly.type
_entity_poly.pdbx_seq_one_letter_code
_entity_poly.pdbx_strand_id
1 'polypeptide(L)'
;MTFNRWWRPDLWLPVFLAMPAMMRELADDPDSGLLGYEFLFNRRGPFAVQYWSSVDKLYDYASAGSQAHRPAWTRFNAMARKHPEAVGVWHETFVVERAESMFVGTPAMGLPKATKIVPVEKRHHRARARLADGTTGLRERAA
;
A
#
# COMPACT_ATOMS: atom_id res chain seq x y z
N MET A 1 -3.78 -9.88 -1.86
CA MET A 1 -4.41 -11.21 -1.71
C MET A 1 -4.44 -11.90 -3.07
N THR A 2 -4.37 -13.23 -3.13
CA THR A 2 -4.58 -13.98 -4.37
C THR A 2 -5.85 -14.81 -4.30
N PHE A 3 -6.60 -14.85 -5.40
CA PHE A 3 -7.77 -15.69 -5.59
C PHE A 3 -7.37 -16.92 -6.39
N ASN A 4 -7.14 -18.03 -5.69
CA ASN A 4 -6.75 -19.29 -6.33
C ASN A 4 -7.98 -20.08 -6.80
N ARG A 5 -9.13 -19.88 -6.13
CA ARG A 5 -10.46 -20.39 -6.55
C ARG A 5 -11.46 -19.24 -6.65
N TRP A 6 -11.44 -18.53 -7.78
CA TRP A 6 -12.27 -17.35 -8.01
C TRP A 6 -13.79 -17.64 -7.91
N TRP A 7 -14.23 -18.87 -8.23
CA TRP A 7 -15.63 -19.31 -8.15
C TRP A 7 -16.12 -19.64 -6.72
N ARG A 8 -15.28 -19.44 -5.69
CA ARG A 8 -15.63 -19.68 -4.27
C ARG A 8 -15.67 -18.39 -3.46
N PRO A 9 -16.63 -17.48 -3.72
CA PRO A 9 -16.75 -16.21 -3.01
C PRO A 9 -16.95 -16.39 -1.50
N ASP A 10 -17.55 -17.49 -1.08
CA ASP A 10 -17.67 -17.88 0.32
C ASP A 10 -16.31 -18.00 1.04
N LEU A 11 -15.24 -18.32 0.31
CA LEU A 11 -13.89 -18.48 0.87
C LEU A 11 -13.07 -17.19 0.81
N TRP A 12 -13.20 -16.40 -0.24
CA TRP A 12 -12.34 -15.22 -0.44
C TRP A 12 -12.99 -13.90 -0.03
N LEU A 13 -14.32 -13.76 -0.09
CA LEU A 13 -15.00 -12.48 0.18
C LEU A 13 -14.80 -11.97 1.62
N PRO A 14 -14.87 -12.80 2.68
CA PRO A 14 -14.66 -12.31 4.05
C PRO A 14 -13.26 -11.74 4.29
N VAL A 15 -12.24 -12.33 3.67
CA VAL A 15 -10.85 -11.87 3.77
C VAL A 15 -10.64 -10.62 2.91
N PHE A 16 -11.23 -10.59 1.71
CA PHE A 16 -11.14 -9.46 0.80
C PHE A 16 -11.65 -8.15 1.43
N LEU A 17 -12.73 -8.20 2.20
CA LEU A 17 -13.31 -7.05 2.88
C LEU A 17 -12.47 -6.51 4.05
N ALA A 18 -11.44 -7.23 4.51
CA ALA A 18 -10.63 -6.80 5.63
C ALA A 18 -9.67 -5.63 5.28
N MET A 19 -9.07 -5.65 4.08
CA MET A 19 -8.11 -4.61 3.68
C MET A 19 -8.72 -3.19 3.63
N PRO A 20 -9.91 -2.98 3.03
CA PRO A 20 -10.56 -1.66 3.06
C PRO A 20 -10.84 -1.14 4.47
N ALA A 21 -11.20 -2.02 5.41
CA ALA A 21 -11.45 -1.63 6.80
C ALA A 21 -10.16 -1.16 7.49
N MET A 22 -9.06 -1.90 7.32
CA MET A 22 -7.74 -1.50 7.83
C MET A 22 -7.27 -0.17 7.25
N MET A 23 -7.46 0.05 5.94
CA MET A 23 -7.07 1.32 5.33
C MET A 23 -7.91 2.51 5.84
N ARG A 24 -9.19 2.30 6.14
CA ARG A 24 -10.04 3.33 6.75
C ARG A 24 -9.58 3.65 8.17
N GLU A 25 -9.35 2.64 9.01
CA GLU A 25 -8.83 2.81 10.37
C GLU A 25 -7.53 3.64 10.38
N LEU A 26 -6.59 3.33 9.50
CA LEU A 26 -5.34 4.08 9.36
C LEU A 26 -5.52 5.50 8.79
N ALA A 27 -6.49 5.70 7.89
CA ALA A 27 -6.76 7.02 7.31
C ALA A 27 -7.45 7.97 8.29
N ASP A 28 -8.25 7.42 9.22
CA ASP A 28 -8.96 8.17 10.24
C ASP A 28 -8.02 8.58 11.41
N ASP A 29 -6.86 7.94 11.55
CA ASP A 29 -5.81 8.29 12.51
C ASP A 29 -4.65 9.08 11.84
N PRO A 30 -4.52 10.39 12.10
CA PRO A 30 -3.44 11.21 11.56
C PRO A 30 -2.03 10.76 11.97
N ASP A 31 -1.92 10.09 13.12
CA ASP A 31 -0.65 9.66 13.71
C ASP A 31 -0.27 8.22 13.32
N SER A 32 -1.13 7.52 12.58
CA SER A 32 -0.93 6.12 12.17
C SER A 32 0.36 5.89 11.37
N GLY A 33 0.85 6.92 10.68
CA GLY A 33 2.00 6.84 9.79
C GLY A 33 1.67 6.43 8.36
N LEU A 34 0.40 6.12 8.05
CA LEU A 34 -0.04 5.93 6.67
C LEU A 34 -0.11 7.29 5.97
N LEU A 35 0.68 7.47 4.91
CA LEU A 35 0.71 8.68 4.09
C LEU A 35 -0.32 8.63 2.97
N GLY A 36 -0.63 7.42 2.50
CA GLY A 36 -1.64 7.19 1.49
C GLY A 36 -1.60 5.76 0.98
N TYR A 37 -2.60 5.40 0.18
CA TYR A 37 -2.69 4.07 -0.39
C TYR A 37 -3.43 4.08 -1.74
N GLU A 38 -3.26 2.99 -2.49
CA GLU A 38 -4.00 2.68 -3.70
C GLU A 38 -4.44 1.22 -3.71
N PHE A 39 -5.67 0.97 -4.12
CA PHE A 39 -6.15 -0.37 -4.43
C PHE A 39 -6.01 -0.65 -5.92
N LEU A 40 -5.38 -1.76 -6.22
CA LEU A 40 -5.08 -2.21 -7.58
C LEU A 40 -5.57 -3.64 -7.75
N PHE A 41 -5.75 -4.03 -9.01
CA PHE A 41 -6.12 -5.39 -9.39
C PHE A 41 -5.15 -5.92 -10.43
N ASN A 42 -4.68 -7.15 -10.25
CA ASN A 42 -3.98 -7.90 -11.27
C ASN A 42 -4.70 -9.22 -11.55
N ARG A 43 -4.14 -10.06 -12.45
CA ARG A 43 -4.72 -11.36 -12.82
C ARG A 43 -4.95 -12.31 -11.63
N ARG A 44 -4.16 -12.18 -10.55
CA ARG A 44 -4.25 -13.02 -9.36
C ARG A 44 -5.19 -12.45 -8.31
N GLY A 45 -5.63 -11.19 -8.43
CA GLY A 45 -6.57 -10.56 -7.50
C GLY A 45 -6.16 -9.15 -7.05
N PRO A 46 -6.83 -8.64 -6.00
CA PRO A 46 -6.59 -7.30 -5.48
C PRO A 46 -5.34 -7.24 -4.62
N PHE A 47 -4.65 -6.11 -4.70
CA PHE A 47 -3.56 -5.74 -3.81
C PHE A 47 -3.62 -4.25 -3.50
N ALA A 48 -2.93 -3.85 -2.42
CA ALA A 48 -2.83 -2.46 -2.02
C ALA A 48 -1.35 -2.04 -2.09
N VAL A 49 -1.10 -0.86 -2.63
CA VAL A 49 0.17 -0.15 -2.44
C VAL A 49 -0.06 0.85 -1.33
N GLN A 50 0.80 0.82 -0.32
CA GLN A 50 0.71 1.69 0.85
C GLN A 50 2.00 2.48 0.98
N TYR A 51 1.88 3.76 1.31
CA TYR A 51 3.01 4.64 1.55
C TYR A 51 3.05 4.99 3.03
N TRP A 52 4.19 4.75 3.66
CA TRP A 52 4.37 4.89 5.11
C TRP A 52 5.45 5.89 5.43
N SER A 53 5.29 6.65 6.52
CA SER A 53 6.29 7.61 6.99
C SER A 53 7.50 6.94 7.62
N SER A 54 7.33 5.73 8.18
CA SER A 54 8.42 4.93 8.74
C SER A 54 8.06 3.44 8.75
N VAL A 55 9.11 2.60 8.75
CA VAL A 55 8.97 1.15 8.92
C VAL A 55 8.46 0.81 10.32
N ASP A 56 8.89 1.56 11.33
CA ASP A 56 8.48 1.33 12.72
C ASP A 56 6.96 1.47 12.89
N LYS A 57 6.36 2.56 12.37
CA LYS A 57 4.90 2.75 12.46
C LYS A 57 4.12 1.66 11.71
N LEU A 58 4.64 1.19 10.58
CA LEU A 58 4.07 0.05 9.86
C LEU A 58 4.09 -1.22 10.72
N TYR A 59 5.19 -1.51 11.41
CA TYR A 59 5.32 -2.70 12.25
C TYR A 59 4.55 -2.59 13.57
N ASP A 60 4.47 -1.41 14.15
CA ASP A 60 3.62 -1.13 15.30
C ASP A 60 2.16 -1.42 14.94
N TYR A 61 1.69 -0.93 13.78
CA TYR A 61 0.36 -1.25 13.28
C TYR A 61 0.15 -2.76 13.08
N ALA A 62 1.09 -3.40 12.38
CA ALA A 62 0.98 -4.82 12.04
C ALA A 62 0.96 -5.73 13.29
N SER A 63 1.63 -5.30 14.37
CA SER A 63 1.73 -6.06 15.62
C SER A 63 0.75 -5.62 16.70
N ALA A 64 0.03 -4.51 16.53
CA ALA A 64 -0.94 -4.02 17.50
C ALA A 64 -2.12 -5.00 17.67
N GLY A 65 -2.38 -5.39 18.92
CA GLY A 65 -3.50 -6.28 19.25
C GLY A 65 -4.87 -5.61 19.21
N SER A 66 -4.91 -4.30 19.40
CA SER A 66 -6.13 -3.47 19.43
C SER A 66 -6.60 -3.01 18.06
N GLN A 67 -5.76 -3.12 17.02
CA GLN A 67 -6.04 -2.60 15.69
C GLN A 67 -6.54 -3.70 14.73
N ALA A 68 -7.17 -3.29 13.62
CA ALA A 68 -7.86 -4.21 12.72
C ALA A 68 -6.93 -5.25 12.05
N HIS A 69 -5.62 -5.00 11.99
CA HIS A 69 -4.66 -5.92 11.38
C HIS A 69 -4.64 -7.31 12.04
N ARG A 70 -4.50 -7.40 13.36
CA ARG A 70 -4.39 -8.70 14.06
C ARG A 70 -5.63 -9.59 13.88
N PRO A 71 -6.86 -9.08 14.09
CA PRO A 71 -8.08 -9.85 13.85
C PRO A 71 -8.22 -10.27 12.38
N ALA A 72 -7.89 -9.40 11.42
CA ALA A 72 -7.91 -9.72 10.00
C ALA A 72 -6.92 -10.85 9.65
N TRP A 73 -5.70 -10.76 10.16
CA TRP A 73 -4.65 -11.76 9.96
C TRP A 73 -5.04 -13.11 10.57
N THR A 74 -5.69 -13.10 11.74
CA THR A 74 -6.19 -14.32 12.39
C THR A 74 -7.24 -15.02 11.53
N ARG A 75 -8.20 -14.26 10.99
CA ARG A 75 -9.25 -14.79 10.08
C ARG A 75 -8.65 -15.33 8.79
N PHE A 76 -7.72 -14.60 8.18
CA PHE A 76 -7.00 -15.06 6.99
C PHE A 76 -6.29 -16.39 7.25
N ASN A 77 -5.53 -16.49 8.35
CA ASN A 77 -4.82 -17.72 8.69
C ASN A 77 -5.75 -18.90 8.94
N ALA A 78 -6.89 -18.69 9.59
CA ALA A 78 -7.89 -19.74 9.78
C ALA A 78 -8.46 -20.22 8.43
N MET A 79 -8.77 -19.28 7.52
CA MET A 79 -9.28 -19.59 6.19
C MET A 79 -8.24 -20.33 5.33
N ALA A 80 -7.00 -19.83 5.31
CA ALA A 80 -5.89 -20.42 4.56
C ALA A 80 -5.52 -21.82 5.09
N ARG A 81 -5.62 -22.08 6.40
CA ARG A 81 -5.42 -23.43 6.95
C ARG A 81 -6.53 -24.40 6.56
N LYS A 82 -7.78 -23.94 6.58
CA LYS A 82 -8.94 -24.77 6.24
C LYS A 82 -9.04 -25.03 4.73
N HIS A 83 -8.59 -24.07 3.92
CA HIS A 83 -8.69 -24.08 2.45
C HIS A 83 -7.39 -23.52 1.82
N PRO A 84 -6.26 -24.26 1.91
CA PRO A 84 -4.94 -23.79 1.46
C PRO A 84 -4.87 -23.43 -0.03
N GLU A 85 -5.78 -23.97 -0.82
CA GLU A 85 -5.87 -23.79 -2.26
C GLU A 85 -6.85 -22.68 -2.68
N ALA A 86 -7.55 -22.04 -1.75
CA ALA A 86 -8.58 -21.04 -2.08
C ALA A 86 -8.03 -19.62 -2.14
N VAL A 87 -7.18 -19.26 -1.18
CA VAL A 87 -6.68 -17.89 -0.98
C VAL A 87 -5.19 -17.88 -0.67
N GLY A 88 -4.51 -16.80 -1.04
CA GLY A 88 -3.11 -16.56 -0.68
C GLY A 88 -2.83 -15.11 -0.35
N VAL A 89 -1.64 -14.86 0.18
CA VAL A 89 -1.15 -13.52 0.50
C VAL A 89 0.33 -13.42 0.11
N TRP A 90 0.70 -12.22 -0.30
CA TRP A 90 2.07 -11.80 -0.53
C TRP A 90 2.16 -10.34 -0.12
N HIS A 91 3.34 -9.91 0.30
CA HIS A 91 3.64 -8.50 0.53
C HIS A 91 5.13 -8.27 0.30
N GLU A 92 5.47 -7.05 -0.08
CA GLU A 92 6.84 -6.58 -0.21
C GLU A 92 6.93 -5.24 0.51
N THR A 93 8.06 -4.99 1.15
CA THR A 93 8.31 -3.74 1.88
C THR A 93 9.65 -3.19 1.41
N PHE A 94 9.62 -1.96 0.89
CA PHE A 94 10.80 -1.27 0.39
C PHE A 94 11.01 0.00 1.19
N VAL A 95 12.22 0.20 1.69
CA VAL A 95 12.68 1.50 2.17
C VAL A 95 13.15 2.28 0.94
N VAL A 96 12.48 3.37 0.62
CA VAL A 96 12.73 4.14 -0.62
C VAL A 96 13.25 5.52 -0.24
N GLU A 97 14.55 5.74 -0.41
CA GLU A 97 15.21 7.05 -0.19
C GLU A 97 15.19 7.95 -1.45
N ARG A 98 15.21 7.31 -2.63
CA ARG A 98 15.15 7.99 -3.93
C ARG A 98 14.24 7.22 -4.87
N ALA A 99 13.51 7.96 -5.69
CA ALA A 99 12.62 7.43 -6.70
C ALA A 99 12.49 8.42 -7.86
N GLU A 100 12.07 7.92 -9.02
CA GLU A 100 11.76 8.73 -10.19
C GLU A 100 10.33 8.44 -10.65
N SER A 101 9.56 9.49 -10.86
CA SER A 101 8.19 9.41 -11.38
C SER A 101 7.94 10.59 -12.31
N MET A 102 7.21 10.35 -13.41
CA MET A 102 6.83 11.37 -14.38
C MET A 102 5.39 11.16 -14.83
N PHE A 103 4.63 12.24 -14.90
CA PHE A 103 3.21 12.23 -15.28
C PHE A 103 3.03 13.14 -16.49
N VAL A 104 2.55 12.59 -17.62
CA VAL A 104 2.29 13.32 -18.86
C VAL A 104 0.89 12.99 -19.34
N GLY A 105 0.03 14.01 -19.45
CA GLY A 105 -1.35 13.81 -19.92
C GLY A 105 -2.20 12.89 -19.02
N THR A 106 -1.84 12.75 -17.74
CA THR A 106 -2.51 11.85 -16.79
C THR A 106 -2.59 12.51 -15.40
N PRO A 107 -3.62 12.20 -14.58
CA PRO A 107 -3.64 12.60 -13.18
C PRO A 107 -2.44 12.08 -12.38
N ALA A 108 -2.16 12.75 -11.27
CA ALA A 108 -1.19 12.26 -10.30
C ALA A 108 -1.68 10.97 -9.63
N MET A 109 -0.84 9.94 -9.64
CA MET A 109 -1.13 8.63 -9.04
C MET A 109 0.16 8.02 -8.48
N GLY A 110 0.02 7.13 -7.52
CA GLY A 110 1.11 6.45 -6.85
C GLY A 110 1.87 7.35 -5.88
N LEU A 111 3.18 7.49 -6.09
CA LEU A 111 4.11 8.13 -5.18
C LEU A 111 3.74 9.56 -4.71
N PRO A 112 3.09 10.43 -5.51
CA PRO A 112 2.60 11.74 -5.07
C PRO A 112 1.60 11.73 -3.92
N LYS A 113 1.07 10.56 -3.54
CA LYS A 113 0.28 10.41 -2.31
C LYS A 113 1.13 10.61 -1.05
N ALA A 114 2.44 10.36 -1.13
CA ALA A 114 3.39 10.52 -0.04
C ALA A 114 4.44 11.62 -0.26
N THR A 115 4.65 12.03 -1.51
CA THR A 115 5.66 13.03 -1.90
C THR A 115 5.03 14.26 -2.56
N LYS A 116 5.87 15.23 -2.95
CA LYS A 116 5.45 16.43 -3.69
C LYS A 116 5.72 16.24 -5.19
N ILE A 117 4.83 16.77 -6.03
CA ILE A 117 5.04 16.85 -7.48
C ILE A 117 5.80 18.13 -7.79
N VAL A 118 6.83 18.03 -8.64
CA VAL A 118 7.63 19.17 -9.08
C VAL A 118 7.69 19.24 -10.61
N PRO A 119 7.81 20.44 -11.21
CA PRO A 119 8.02 20.59 -12.65
C PRO A 119 9.30 19.90 -13.11
N VAL A 120 9.29 19.35 -14.32
CA VAL A 120 10.50 18.80 -14.95
C VAL A 120 11.28 19.94 -15.61
N GLU A 121 12.44 20.29 -15.03
CA GLU A 121 13.33 21.32 -15.57
C GLU A 121 14.25 20.77 -16.68
N LYS A 122 14.93 21.66 -17.42
CA LYS A 122 15.87 21.28 -18.51
C LYS A 122 16.89 20.23 -18.09
N ARG A 123 17.46 20.34 -16.89
CA ARG A 123 18.43 19.36 -16.33
C ARG A 123 17.81 17.99 -16.01
N HIS A 124 16.49 17.92 -15.90
CA HIS A 124 15.71 16.74 -15.50
C HIS A 124 14.93 16.09 -16.65
N HIS A 125 15.20 16.47 -17.91
CA HIS A 125 14.59 15.83 -19.08
C HIS A 125 14.88 14.32 -19.14
N ARG A 126 16.04 13.88 -18.63
CA ARG A 126 16.41 12.46 -18.57
C ARG A 126 16.01 11.83 -17.25
N ALA A 127 15.43 10.62 -17.30
CA ALA A 127 15.07 9.83 -16.12
C ALA A 127 16.24 9.63 -15.15
N ARG A 128 17.46 9.37 -15.68
CA ARG A 128 18.67 9.22 -14.86
C ARG A 128 18.96 10.46 -13.99
N ALA A 129 18.77 11.66 -14.52
CA ALA A 129 18.98 12.89 -13.78
C ALA A 129 17.91 13.08 -12.68
N ARG A 130 16.65 12.78 -13.00
CA ARG A 130 15.56 12.79 -12.00
C ARG A 130 15.79 11.80 -10.87
N LEU A 131 16.28 10.59 -11.18
CA LEU A 131 16.59 9.59 -10.17
C LEU A 131 17.80 9.98 -9.30
N ALA A 132 18.83 10.58 -9.90
CA ALA A 132 20.05 10.98 -9.19
C ALA A 132 19.79 12.15 -8.22
N ASP A 133 19.03 13.16 -8.67
CA ASP A 133 18.76 14.37 -7.89
C ASP A 133 17.48 14.26 -7.04
N GLY A 134 16.61 13.29 -7.36
CA GLY A 134 15.33 13.08 -6.70
C GLY A 134 15.48 12.57 -5.28
N THR A 135 14.58 13.00 -4.40
CA THR A 135 14.47 12.51 -3.02
C THR A 135 13.01 12.22 -2.71
N THR A 136 12.76 11.25 -1.83
CA THR A 136 11.41 10.91 -1.35
C THR A 136 11.07 11.66 -0.05
N GLY A 137 11.60 12.87 0.12
CA GLY A 137 11.32 13.70 1.28
C GLY A 137 9.83 13.82 1.55
N LEU A 138 9.45 13.62 2.82
CA LEU A 138 8.04 13.58 3.21
C LEU A 138 7.34 14.89 2.89
N ARG A 139 6.11 14.79 2.40
CA ARG A 139 5.23 15.94 2.32
C ARG A 139 4.84 16.34 3.74
N GLU A 140 5.17 17.57 4.16
CA GLU A 140 4.54 18.19 5.33
C GLU A 140 3.03 18.16 5.12
N ARG A 141 2.28 17.57 6.07
CA ARG A 141 0.81 17.55 6.02
C ARG A 141 0.34 19.01 6.03
N ALA A 142 -0.58 19.36 5.13
CA ALA A 142 -1.30 20.63 5.24
C ALA A 142 -2.14 20.58 6.52
N ALA A 143 -2.03 21.62 7.34
CA ALA A 143 -2.81 21.81 8.56
C ALA A 143 -4.31 21.92 8.29
#